data_AF-G7L8P5-F1
#
_entry.id   AF-G7L8P5-F1
#
_cell.length_a   1.000
_cell.length_b   1.000
_cell.length_c   1.000
_cell.angle_alpha   90.00
_cell.angle_beta   90.00
_cell.angle_gamma   90.00
#
_symmetry.space_group_name_H-M   'P 1'
#
loop_
_entity.id
_entity.type
_entity.pdbx_description
1 polymer ?
#
loop_
_entity_poly.entity_id
_entity_poly.type
_entity_poly.pdbx_seq_one_letter_code
_entity_poly.pdbx_strand_id
1 'polypeptide(L)'
;MGKGLKCDIIGQLHNMNDTICEAYSIPKHIPIPTSIPVLSPNDYMPKFMVPFVEKVVDVIGDGHCGFRAIAEFLGLTEESHTMIRRHLIQELKDHKND
;
A
#
# COMPACT_ATOMS: atom_id res chain seq x y z
N MET A 1 18.41 -11.95 12.76
CA MET A 1 17.39 -12.91 12.27
C MET A 1 16.07 -12.16 12.12
N GLY A 2 15.85 -11.56 10.95
CA GLY A 2 14.66 -10.73 10.66
C GLY A 2 13.44 -11.62 10.38
N LYS A 3 12.29 -11.25 10.95
CA LYS A 3 11.00 -11.92 10.71
C LYS A 3 10.22 -11.10 9.69
N GLY A 4 9.90 -11.74 8.57
CA GLY A 4 9.17 -11.15 7.45
C GLY A 4 7.68 -10.93 7.73
N LEU A 5 7.14 -9.93 7.05
CA LEU A 5 5.76 -9.48 7.04
C LEU A 5 4.78 -10.62 6.70
N LYS A 6 3.67 -10.68 7.42
CA LYS A 6 2.48 -11.46 7.06
C LYS A 6 1.28 -10.50 7.09
N CYS A 7 0.80 -10.09 5.92
CA CYS A 7 -0.45 -9.33 5.81
C CYS A 7 -1.60 -10.33 5.80
N ASP A 8 -2.25 -10.52 6.95
CA ASP A 8 -3.46 -11.35 7.08
C ASP A 8 -4.68 -10.57 6.55
N ILE A 9 -5.23 -11.01 5.42
CA ILE A 9 -6.52 -10.57 4.87
C ILE A 9 -7.57 -11.58 5.30
N ILE A 10 -8.33 -11.33 6.37
CA ILE A 10 -9.64 -11.98 6.58
C ILE A 10 -10.58 -11.01 7.31
N GLY A 11 -11.74 -10.73 6.71
CA GLY A 11 -12.88 -10.22 7.50
C GLY A 11 -13.94 -9.37 6.78
N GLN A 12 -14.66 -9.96 5.83
CA GLN A 12 -16.11 -9.73 5.58
C GLN A 12 -16.60 -8.33 5.17
N LEU A 13 -17.18 -8.23 3.97
CA LEU A 13 -18.58 -7.80 3.84
C LEU A 13 -19.19 -8.55 2.65
N HIS A 14 -20.11 -9.45 2.98
CA HIS A 14 -20.87 -10.27 2.06
C HIS A 14 -21.91 -9.44 1.30
N ASN A 15 -22.11 -9.86 0.05
CA ASN A 15 -23.37 -9.85 -0.67
C ASN A 15 -23.86 -8.52 -1.28
N MET A 16 -23.34 -8.22 -2.47
CA MET A 16 -24.14 -7.60 -3.54
C MET A 16 -23.85 -8.33 -4.87
N ASN A 17 -24.48 -9.52 -4.98
CA ASN A 17 -25.09 -10.12 -6.17
C ASN A 17 -24.26 -10.38 -7.44
N ASP A 18 -23.62 -11.54 -7.42
CA ASP A 18 -23.91 -12.70 -8.28
C ASP A 18 -23.68 -12.66 -9.80
N THR A 19 -23.41 -11.52 -10.44
CA THR A 19 -23.11 -11.52 -11.91
C THR A 19 -21.62 -11.39 -12.24
N ILE A 20 -20.78 -10.97 -11.29
CA ILE A 20 -19.34 -10.72 -11.54
C ILE A 20 -18.45 -11.91 -11.12
N CYS A 21 -19.00 -12.90 -10.41
CA CYS A 21 -18.23 -13.98 -9.78
C CYS A 21 -17.80 -15.12 -10.74
N GLU A 22 -18.39 -15.25 -11.93
CA GLU A 22 -18.07 -16.39 -12.83
C GLU A 22 -16.69 -16.22 -13.54
N ALA A 23 -16.24 -14.98 -13.77
CA ALA A 23 -15.03 -14.71 -14.56
C ALA A 23 -13.71 -14.81 -13.77
N TYR A 24 -13.77 -14.89 -12.44
CA TYR A 24 -12.59 -15.02 -11.57
C TYR A 24 -12.61 -16.35 -10.82
N SER A 25 -12.68 -17.45 -11.56
CA SER A 25 -12.28 -18.75 -11.03
C SER A 25 -10.77 -18.72 -10.78
N ILE A 26 -10.37 -18.33 -9.56
CA ILE A 26 -8.97 -18.31 -9.11
C ILE A 26 -8.40 -19.73 -9.26
N PRO A 27 -7.35 -19.93 -10.08
CA PRO A 27 -6.71 -21.23 -10.18
C PRO A 27 -6.13 -21.60 -8.81
N LYS A 28 -6.66 -22.68 -8.23
CA LYS A 28 -6.11 -23.27 -7.01
C LYS A 28 -4.76 -23.88 -7.38
N HIS A 29 -3.70 -23.33 -6.79
CA HIS A 29 -2.28 -23.67 -6.97
C HIS A 29 -1.57 -22.94 -8.13
N ILE A 30 -1.14 -21.70 -7.88
CA ILE A 30 -0.17 -21.00 -8.72
C ILE A 30 1.21 -21.61 -8.42
N PRO A 31 1.91 -22.22 -9.41
CA PRO A 31 3.29 -22.64 -9.23
C PRO A 31 4.15 -21.42 -8.91
N ILE A 32 4.92 -21.46 -7.82
CA ILE A 32 5.84 -20.41 -7.42
C ILE A 32 6.82 -20.18 -8.59
N PRO A 33 6.81 -19.01 -9.27
CA PRO A 33 7.77 -18.74 -10.32
C PRO A 33 9.16 -18.59 -9.69
N THR A 34 10.09 -19.48 -10.04
CA THR A 34 11.47 -19.54 -9.50
C THR A 34 12.37 -18.37 -9.95
N SER A 35 11.83 -17.35 -10.61
CA SER A 35 12.52 -16.09 -10.87
C SER A 35 11.49 -15.02 -11.22
N ILE A 36 11.04 -14.25 -10.23
CA ILE A 36 10.29 -13.02 -10.50
C ILE A 36 11.30 -12.05 -11.13
N PRO A 37 11.05 -11.52 -12.34
CA PRO A 37 11.90 -10.45 -12.88
C PRO A 37 11.93 -9.31 -11.86
N VAL A 38 13.11 -8.87 -11.46
CA VAL A 38 13.27 -7.66 -10.63
C VAL A 38 12.90 -6.48 -11.53
N LEU A 39 11.61 -6.18 -11.58
CA LEU A 39 11.08 -5.00 -12.25
C LEU A 39 11.38 -3.79 -11.37
N SER A 40 11.85 -2.71 -12.00
CA SER A 40 12.03 -1.45 -11.30
C SER A 40 10.66 -0.87 -10.91
N PRO A 41 10.54 -0.11 -9.81
CA PRO A 41 9.28 0.56 -9.46
C PRO A 41 8.68 1.37 -10.62
N ASN A 42 9.54 1.93 -11.48
CA ASN A 42 9.14 2.68 -12.66
C ASN A 42 8.46 1.83 -13.73
N ASP A 43 8.71 0.52 -13.77
CA ASP A 43 8.06 -0.40 -14.71
C ASP A 43 6.60 -0.67 -14.35
N TYR A 44 6.22 -0.44 -13.09
CA TYR A 44 4.84 -0.60 -12.60
C TYR A 44 4.02 0.70 -12.67
N MET A 45 4.67 1.86 -12.83
CA MET A 45 4.00 3.14 -12.88
C MET A 45 3.59 3.51 -14.31
N PRO A 46 2.47 4.23 -14.49
CA PRO A 46 2.15 4.82 -15.78
C PRO A 46 3.33 5.68 -16.28
N LYS A 47 3.74 5.50 -17.53
CA LYS A 47 4.93 6.19 -18.09
C LYS A 47 4.86 7.71 -17.98
N PHE A 48 3.66 8.28 -17.98
CA PHE A 48 3.48 9.72 -17.81
C PHE A 48 3.78 10.20 -16.38
N MET A 49 3.71 9.32 -15.37
CA MET A 49 4.01 9.65 -13.97
C MET A 49 5.51 9.63 -13.69
N VAL A 50 6.27 8.77 -14.38
CA VAL A 50 7.71 8.55 -14.13
C VAL A 50 8.55 9.84 -14.10
N PRO A 51 8.35 10.82 -15.00
CA PRO A 51 9.09 12.08 -14.95
C PRO A 51 8.83 12.93 -13.70
N PHE A 52 7.73 12.68 -12.97
CA PHE A 52 7.35 13.41 -11.76
C PHE A 52 7.77 12.68 -10.47
N VAL A 53 8.40 11.51 -10.57
CA VAL A 53 8.86 10.74 -9.41
C VAL A 53 10.32 11.11 -9.11
N GLU A 54 10.51 11.87 -8.04
CA GLU A 54 11.86 12.27 -7.59
C GLU A 54 12.57 11.19 -6.78
N LYS A 55 11.79 10.46 -5.94
CA LYS A 55 12.31 9.45 -5.03
C LYS A 55 11.29 8.34 -4.84
N VAL A 56 11.78 7.10 -4.84
CA VAL A 56 11.01 5.93 -4.40
C VAL A 56 11.59 5.48 -3.07
N VAL A 57 10.73 5.29 -2.07
CA VAL A 57 11.09 4.79 -0.75
C VAL A 57 10.40 3.45 -0.53
N ASP A 58 11.16 2.47 -0.04
CA ASP A 58 10.62 1.19 0.40
C ASP A 58 10.23 1.32 1.87
N VAL A 59 8.99 0.96 2.20
CA VAL A 59 8.42 1.04 3.55
C VAL A 59 7.60 -0.21 3.84
N ILE A 60 7.29 -0.48 5.10
CA ILE A 60 6.47 -1.62 5.49
C ILE A 60 5.10 -1.56 4.77
N GLY A 61 4.81 -2.60 3.97
CA GLY A 61 3.60 -2.74 3.16
C GLY A 61 2.33 -3.13 3.96
N ASP A 62 2.09 -2.49 5.10
CA ASP A 62 0.88 -2.64 5.90
C ASP A 62 -0.19 -1.60 5.54
N GLY A 63 -1.33 -1.59 6.26
CA GLY A 63 -2.38 -0.59 6.08
C GLY A 63 -2.00 0.85 6.47
N HIS A 64 -0.74 1.10 6.82
CA HIS A 64 -0.19 2.40 7.18
C HIS A 64 0.95 2.85 6.25
N CYS A 65 1.26 2.09 5.19
CA CYS A 65 2.37 2.34 4.26
C CYS A 65 2.42 3.79 3.73
N GLY A 66 1.27 4.40 3.42
CA GLY A 66 1.22 5.80 2.99
C GLY A 66 1.70 6.79 4.06
N PHE A 67 1.34 6.57 5.33
CA PHE A 67 1.82 7.40 6.44
C PHE A 67 3.29 7.13 6.77
N ARG A 68 3.75 5.88 6.61
CA ARG A 68 5.17 5.52 6.75
C ARG A 68 6.02 6.19 5.68
N ALA A 69 5.55 6.23 4.43
CA ALA A 69 6.22 6.95 3.34
C ALA A 69 6.33 8.46 3.63
N ILE A 70 5.28 9.07 4.21
CA ILE A 70 5.32 10.48 4.64
C ILE A 70 6.33 10.66 5.79
N ALA A 71 6.38 9.75 6.77
CA ALA A 71 7.35 9.84 7.86
C ALA A 71 8.79 9.82 7.33
N GLU A 72 9.11 8.87 6.45
CA GLU A 72 10.42 8.78 5.78
C GLU A 72 10.73 10.04 4.95
N PHE A 73 9.74 10.57 4.23
CA PHE A 73 9.88 11.83 3.48
C PHE A 73 10.22 13.03 4.39
N LEU A 74 9.68 13.06 5.60
CA LEU A 74 9.96 14.07 6.61
C LEU A 74 11.26 13.81 7.40
N GLY A 75 12.02 12.76 7.07
CA GLY A 75 13.22 12.37 7.81
C GLY A 75 12.93 11.79 9.20
N LEU A 76 11.71 11.32 9.42
CA LEU A 76 11.28 10.61 10.63
C LEU A 76 11.36 9.10 10.40
N THR A 77 11.36 8.33 11.48
CA THR A 77 11.26 6.87 11.41
C THR A 77 9.87 6.44 10.94
N GLU A 78 9.75 5.33 10.22
CA GLU A 78 8.45 4.73 9.83
C GLU A 78 7.48 4.57 11.02
N GLU A 79 7.98 4.28 12.22
CA GLU A 79 7.17 4.14 13.47
C GLU A 79 6.41 5.42 13.86
N SER A 80 6.82 6.57 13.31
CA SER A 80 6.11 7.84 13.47
C SER A 80 4.81 7.93 12.66
N HIS A 81 4.46 6.91 11.86
CA HIS A 81 3.24 6.87 11.04
C HIS A 81 1.97 7.20 11.83
N THR A 82 1.87 6.77 13.09
CA THR A 82 0.68 7.03 13.91
C THR A 82 0.58 8.49 14.30
N MET A 83 1.72 9.17 14.55
CA MET A 83 1.76 10.60 14.80
C MET A 83 1.27 11.36 13.56
N ILE A 84 1.83 11.07 12.39
CA ILE A 84 1.43 11.68 11.11
C ILE A 84 -0.08 11.54 10.88
N ARG A 85 -0.64 10.32 11.06
CA ARG A 85 -2.09 10.09 10.94
C ARG A 85 -2.92 10.97 11.87
N ARG A 86 -2.49 11.11 13.14
CA ARG A 86 -3.20 11.95 14.12
C ARG A 86 -3.18 13.42 13.72
N HIS A 87 -2.03 13.94 13.29
CA HIS A 87 -1.92 15.33 12.84
C HIS A 87 -2.79 15.59 11.61
N LEU A 88 -2.79 14.71 10.62
CA LEU A 88 -3.62 14.88 9.43
C LEU A 88 -5.12 14.87 9.77
N ILE A 89 -5.56 13.98 10.67
CA ILE A 89 -6.96 13.96 11.12
C ILE A 89 -7.31 15.24 11.89
N GLN A 90 -6.38 15.75 12.69
CA GLN A 90 -6.59 17.00 13.42
C GLN A 90 -6.72 18.18 12.45
N GLU A 91 -5.83 18.27 11.47
CA GLU A 91 -5.87 19.28 10.41
C GLU A 91 -7.22 19.30 9.69
N LEU A 92 -7.72 18.13 9.29
CA LEU A 92 -9.03 17.99 8.63
C LEU A 92 -10.21 18.38 9.52
N LYS A 93 -10.09 18.23 10.85
CA LYS A 93 -11.13 18.64 11.79
C LYS A 93 -11.13 20.15 11.99
N ASP A 94 -9.94 20.72 12.09
CA ASP A 94 -9.76 22.15 12.38
C ASP A 94 -10.21 23.00 11.18
N HIS A 95 -10.00 22.51 9.95
CA HIS A 95 -10.36 23.21 8.71
C HIS A 95 -11.62 22.63 8.04
N LYS A 96 -12.54 22.02 8.81
CA LYS A 96 -13.72 21.33 8.25
C LYS A 96 -14.68 22.28 7.49
N ASN A 97 -14.69 23.56 7.84
CA ASN A 97 -15.66 24.53 7.31
C ASN A 97 -15.01 25.73 6.62
N ASP A 98 -13.71 25.66 6.33
CA ASP A 98 -13.01 26.66 5.52
C ASP A 98 -13.32 26.46 4.02
#